data_AF-A0A2M8KLB0-F1
#
_entry.id   AF-A0A2M8KLB0-F1
#
_cell.length_a   1.000
_cell.length_b   1.000
_cell.length_c   1.000
_cell.angle_alpha   90.00
_cell.angle_beta   90.00
_cell.angle_gamma   90.00
#
_symmetry.space_group_name_H-M   'P 1'
#
loop_
_entity.id
_entity.type
_entity.pdbx_description
1 polymer ?
#
loop_
_entity_poly.entity_id
_entity_poly.type
_entity_poly.pdbx_seq_one_letter_code
_entity_poly.pdbx_strand_id
1 'polypeptide(L)'
;MKQFWFKMNRWNREIATSAIESGFQTFYLPSNCIDKMKELAKVVIIANSEKADLQLGKDVLEITINTKADEKKVTSLHGKIPVILDYIDWTIIPLENLISKTTNLIQLVHSQDEVKTSLTTLERGADGILLEIEDKNTIKKVGELITKSQNEKLKLQEAEIIETASIGMGDRVIIDTATILKPGQGLLIGDSSSIMFLVYNENVINPYCEPRPFRVNAGGVHAYIRMPGNQTMYISELKSGMITLLVDPRGNTEEAIIGRVKIEKRPMMLIRARMADKEFTLVMQNAETIRLTKPSGEFISIVKLKHGDKVLANVQETAMGRHFGQAIKEIIIEK
;
A
#
# COMPACT_ATOMS: atom_id res chain seq x y z
N MET A 1 5.07 6.58 -8.74
CA MET A 1 4.64 5.20 -8.40
C MET A 1 5.50 4.25 -9.20
N LYS A 2 5.99 3.16 -8.61
CA LYS A 2 6.82 2.19 -9.33
C LYS A 2 5.98 1.44 -10.37
N GLN A 3 6.57 1.15 -11.52
CA GLN A 3 5.90 0.52 -12.65
C GLN A 3 6.32 -0.95 -12.76
N PHE A 4 5.36 -1.87 -12.73
CA PHE A 4 5.62 -3.31 -12.87
C PHE A 4 4.89 -3.83 -14.10
N TRP A 5 5.68 -4.09 -15.14
CA TRP A 5 5.19 -4.52 -16.44
C TRP A 5 5.54 -5.98 -16.68
N PHE A 6 4.76 -6.64 -17.54
CA PHE A 6 4.97 -8.03 -17.90
C PHE A 6 5.06 -8.19 -19.42
N LYS A 7 6.11 -8.83 -19.93
CA LYS A 7 6.31 -9.10 -21.35
C LYS A 7 5.93 -10.55 -21.66
N MET A 8 5.14 -10.73 -22.71
CA MET A 8 4.86 -12.05 -23.28
C MET A 8 5.16 -12.06 -24.76
N ASN A 9 6.01 -12.96 -25.23
CA ASN A 9 6.35 -13.06 -26.66
C ASN A 9 5.30 -13.80 -27.50
N ARG A 10 4.38 -14.50 -26.84
CA ARG A 10 3.31 -15.28 -27.46
C ARG A 10 2.14 -15.41 -26.49
N TRP A 11 0.95 -15.66 -27.03
CA TRP A 11 -0.22 -15.88 -26.19
C TRP A 11 -0.09 -17.18 -25.38
N ASN A 12 -0.12 -17.03 -24.06
CA ASN A 12 -0.31 -18.13 -23.11
C ASN A 12 -1.26 -17.64 -22.02
N ARG A 13 -2.50 -18.13 -22.04
CA ARG A 13 -3.55 -17.68 -21.11
C ARG A 13 -3.14 -17.90 -19.66
N GLU A 14 -2.48 -19.02 -19.36
CA GLU A 14 -2.16 -19.34 -17.97
C GLU A 14 -1.04 -18.46 -17.42
N ILE A 15 -0.08 -18.07 -18.27
CA ILE A 15 0.97 -17.11 -17.91
C ILE A 15 0.38 -15.70 -17.74
N ALA A 16 -0.49 -15.28 -18.65
CA ALA A 16 -1.20 -14.00 -18.53
C ALA A 16 -2.01 -13.94 -17.22
N THR A 17 -2.79 -14.98 -16.92
CA THR A 17 -3.54 -15.09 -15.66
C THR A 17 -2.61 -15.05 -14.45
N SER A 18 -1.52 -15.81 -14.45
CA SER A 18 -0.56 -15.79 -13.34
C SER A 18 0.08 -14.42 -13.13
N ALA A 19 0.37 -13.67 -14.20
CA ALA A 19 0.93 -12.33 -14.10
C ALA A 19 -0.10 -11.32 -13.55
N ILE A 20 -1.37 -11.40 -14.01
CA ILE A 20 -2.46 -10.57 -13.47
C ILE A 20 -2.62 -10.82 -11.96
N GLU A 21 -2.70 -12.09 -11.55
CA GLU A 21 -2.83 -12.48 -10.14
C GLU A 21 -1.63 -12.06 -9.29
N SER A 22 -0.45 -11.95 -9.88
CA SER A 22 0.77 -11.44 -9.24
C SER A 22 0.83 -9.91 -9.16
N GLY A 23 -0.20 -9.18 -9.62
CA GLY A 23 -0.30 -7.73 -9.49
C GLY A 23 0.28 -6.91 -10.66
N PHE A 24 0.66 -7.55 -11.77
CA PHE A 24 1.09 -6.82 -12.98
C PHE A 24 -0.12 -6.16 -13.65
N GLN A 25 0.01 -4.87 -13.98
CA GLN A 25 -1.10 -4.06 -14.53
C GLN A 25 -0.86 -3.61 -15.98
N THR A 26 0.37 -3.77 -16.48
CA THR A 26 0.76 -3.38 -17.85
C THR A 26 1.43 -4.55 -18.55
N PHE A 27 1.00 -4.83 -19.77
CA PHE A 27 1.42 -5.99 -20.54
C PHE A 27 2.02 -5.58 -21.89
N TYR A 28 3.28 -5.93 -22.11
CA TYR A 28 3.93 -5.83 -23.43
C TYR A 28 3.69 -7.13 -24.19
N LEU A 29 2.89 -7.04 -25.26
CA LEU A 29 2.42 -8.17 -26.07
C LEU A 29 2.64 -7.95 -27.57
N PRO A 30 2.78 -9.02 -28.37
CA PRO A 30 2.60 -8.98 -29.81
C PRO A 30 1.21 -8.49 -30.21
N SER A 31 1.12 -7.80 -31.33
CA SER A 31 -0.13 -7.17 -31.80
C SER A 31 -1.29 -8.14 -32.01
N ASN A 32 -1.00 -9.41 -32.33
CA ASN A 32 -2.02 -10.47 -32.48
C ASN A 32 -2.56 -11.02 -31.14
N CYS A 33 -1.99 -10.60 -30.00
CA CYS A 33 -2.42 -11.03 -28.66
C CYS A 33 -3.31 -10.01 -27.96
N ILE A 34 -3.45 -8.79 -28.50
CA ILE A 34 -4.17 -7.66 -27.89
C ILE A 34 -5.63 -8.03 -27.59
N ASP A 35 -6.35 -8.55 -28.60
CA ASP A 35 -7.79 -8.82 -28.47
C ASP A 35 -8.04 -9.92 -27.39
N LYS A 36 -7.17 -10.92 -27.32
CA LYS A 36 -7.23 -11.98 -26.29
C LYS A 36 -6.94 -11.45 -24.89
N MET A 37 -5.99 -10.51 -24.75
CA MET A 37 -5.71 -9.89 -23.46
C MET A 37 -6.87 -9.01 -22.98
N LYS A 38 -7.48 -8.24 -23.90
CA LYS A 38 -8.65 -7.40 -23.60
C LYS A 38 -9.88 -8.23 -23.22
N GLU A 39 -10.03 -9.43 -23.79
CA GLU A 39 -11.05 -10.40 -23.36
C GLU A 39 -10.77 -10.94 -21.94
N LEU A 40 -9.49 -11.16 -21.61
CA LEU A 40 -9.08 -11.75 -20.34
C LEU A 40 -9.19 -10.76 -19.16
N ALA A 41 -8.70 -9.53 -19.32
CA ALA A 41 -8.66 -8.54 -18.24
C ALA A 41 -8.57 -7.10 -18.73
N LYS A 42 -9.04 -6.16 -17.90
CA LYS A 42 -8.84 -4.72 -18.11
C LYS A 42 -7.47 -4.30 -17.57
N VAL A 43 -6.48 -4.28 -18.46
CA VAL A 43 -5.08 -3.90 -18.19
C VAL A 43 -4.59 -2.89 -19.21
N VAL A 44 -3.45 -2.25 -18.95
CA VAL A 44 -2.75 -1.42 -19.95
C VAL A 44 -1.97 -2.32 -20.89
N ILE A 45 -2.09 -2.14 -22.20
CA ILE A 45 -1.37 -2.94 -23.20
C ILE A 45 -0.37 -2.08 -23.96
N ILE A 46 0.89 -2.54 -23.97
CA ILE A 46 1.97 -2.05 -24.82
C ILE A 46 2.10 -2.99 -26.02
N ALA A 47 2.03 -2.46 -27.24
CA ALA A 47 2.30 -3.24 -28.45
C ALA A 47 2.68 -2.34 -29.63
N ASN A 48 3.25 -2.92 -30.69
CA ASN A 48 3.43 -2.24 -31.98
C ASN A 48 2.12 -2.28 -32.79
N SER A 49 1.11 -1.56 -32.31
CA SER A 49 -0.23 -1.51 -32.91
C SER A 49 -0.99 -0.27 -32.44
N GLU A 50 -1.80 0.33 -33.31
CA GLU A 50 -2.72 1.42 -32.95
C GLU A 50 -3.85 0.95 -32.02
N LYS A 51 -4.08 -0.36 -31.89
CA LYS A 51 -5.05 -0.94 -30.95
C LYS A 51 -4.54 -0.97 -29.49
N ALA A 52 -3.26 -0.72 -29.27
CA ALA A 52 -2.64 -0.73 -27.95
C ALA A 52 -2.98 0.56 -27.19
N ASP A 53 -2.95 0.50 -25.85
CA ASP A 53 -3.10 1.69 -25.02
C ASP A 53 -1.81 2.54 -25.05
N LEU A 54 -0.66 1.87 -25.22
CA LEU A 54 0.65 2.48 -25.41
C LEU A 54 1.33 1.86 -26.64
N GLN A 55 1.63 2.67 -27.65
CA GLN A 55 2.25 2.21 -28.87
C GLN A 55 3.78 2.16 -28.76
N LEU A 56 4.36 0.99 -28.99
CA LEU A 56 5.82 0.82 -29.06
C LEU A 56 6.39 1.65 -30.22
N GLY A 57 7.47 2.38 -29.96
CA GLY A 57 8.09 3.31 -30.91
C GLY A 57 7.56 4.75 -30.85
N LYS A 58 6.45 4.98 -30.15
CA LYS A 58 5.80 6.30 -30.02
C LYS A 58 5.60 6.70 -28.56
N ASP A 59 4.82 5.92 -27.82
CA ASP A 59 4.47 6.19 -26.43
C ASP A 59 5.45 5.51 -25.47
N VAL A 60 6.10 4.42 -25.91
CA VAL A 60 7.15 3.68 -25.18
C VAL A 60 8.27 3.34 -26.15
N LEU A 61 9.53 3.47 -25.72
CA LEU A 61 10.69 3.02 -26.50
C LEU A 61 11.38 1.83 -25.85
N GLU A 62 11.93 0.94 -26.67
CA GLU A 62 12.80 -0.15 -26.23
C GLU A 62 14.20 0.13 -26.78
N ILE A 63 15.20 0.17 -25.89
CA ILE A 63 16.59 0.47 -26.23
C ILE A 63 17.49 -0.54 -25.56
N THR A 64 18.23 -1.29 -26.36
CA THR A 64 19.33 -2.14 -25.87
C THR A 64 20.55 -1.29 -25.59
N ILE A 65 21.09 -1.38 -24.37
CA ILE A 65 22.26 -0.62 -23.92
C ILE A 65 23.51 -1.47 -24.09
N ASN A 66 24.43 -1.01 -24.94
CA ASN A 66 25.73 -1.63 -25.13
C ASN A 66 26.88 -0.60 -25.05
N THR A 67 26.59 0.67 -25.35
CA THR A 67 27.58 1.74 -25.44
C THR A 67 27.13 3.01 -24.73
N LYS A 68 28.09 3.91 -24.44
CA LYS A 68 27.78 5.27 -23.93
C LYS A 68 26.93 6.10 -24.89
N ALA A 69 26.89 5.78 -26.18
CA ALA A 69 26.03 6.47 -27.14
C ALA A 69 24.55 6.12 -26.90
N ASP A 70 24.27 4.87 -26.52
CA ASP A 70 22.92 4.41 -26.20
C ASP A 70 22.38 5.12 -24.95
N GLU A 71 23.22 5.32 -23.92
CA GLU A 71 22.86 6.13 -22.75
C GLU A 71 22.48 7.58 -23.11
N LYS A 72 23.21 8.20 -24.05
CA LYS A 72 22.90 9.55 -24.53
C LYS A 72 21.55 9.60 -25.23
N LYS A 73 21.21 8.55 -25.99
CA LYS A 73 19.89 8.42 -26.61
C LYS A 73 18.79 8.39 -25.56
N VAL A 74 18.95 7.57 -24.50
CA VAL A 74 17.98 7.50 -23.39
C VAL A 74 17.83 8.87 -22.69
N THR A 75 18.94 9.49 -22.30
CA THR A 75 18.91 10.78 -21.58
C THR A 75 18.37 11.94 -22.42
N SER A 76 18.55 11.90 -23.75
CA SER A 76 17.99 12.92 -24.67
C SER A 76 16.46 12.96 -24.70
N LEU A 77 15.78 11.91 -24.20
CA LEU A 77 14.33 11.86 -24.10
C LEU A 77 13.81 12.64 -22.88
N HIS A 78 14.68 13.03 -21.95
CA HIS A 78 14.35 13.83 -20.76
C HIS A 78 13.17 13.28 -19.95
N GLY A 79 13.05 11.95 -19.88
CA GLY A 79 11.96 11.27 -19.15
C GLY A 79 10.56 11.54 -19.69
N LYS A 80 10.39 12.04 -20.92
CA LYS A 80 9.06 12.36 -21.48
C LYS A 80 8.20 11.13 -21.75
N ILE A 81 8.83 10.02 -22.10
CA ILE A 81 8.18 8.74 -22.38
C ILE A 81 8.93 7.62 -21.65
N PRO A 82 8.24 6.53 -21.25
CA PRO A 82 8.89 5.33 -20.74
C PRO A 82 9.89 4.73 -21.73
N VAL A 83 11.04 4.32 -21.20
CA VAL A 83 12.09 3.62 -21.94
C VAL A 83 12.38 2.27 -21.30
N ILE A 84 12.09 1.20 -22.02
CA ILE A 84 12.49 -0.16 -21.69
C ILE A 84 13.98 -0.29 -22.01
N LEU A 85 14.75 -0.63 -20.99
CA LEU A 85 16.19 -0.84 -21.08
C LEU A 85 16.47 -2.34 -21.06
N ASP A 86 17.06 -2.82 -22.14
CA ASP A 86 17.58 -4.17 -22.25
C ASP A 86 19.12 -4.12 -22.16
N TYR A 87 19.71 -4.92 -21.29
CA TYR A 87 21.16 -4.93 -21.07
C TYR A 87 21.74 -6.26 -21.54
N ILE A 88 22.67 -6.19 -22.50
CA ILE A 88 23.38 -7.39 -22.99
C ILE A 88 24.24 -8.00 -21.87
N ASP A 89 24.80 -7.16 -21.00
CA ASP A 89 25.56 -7.60 -19.83
C ASP A 89 25.16 -6.78 -18.59
N TRP A 90 24.47 -7.47 -17.67
CA TRP A 90 24.03 -6.95 -16.38
C TRP A 90 25.18 -6.56 -15.43
N THR A 91 26.40 -7.04 -15.68
CA THR A 91 27.57 -6.80 -14.84
C THR A 91 28.42 -5.60 -15.29
N ILE A 92 28.21 -5.07 -16.50
CA ILE A 92 29.14 -4.10 -17.11
C ILE A 92 28.67 -2.64 -17.00
N ILE A 93 27.37 -2.33 -16.92
CA ILE A 93 26.89 -0.94 -16.92
C ILE A 93 25.72 -0.74 -15.95
N PRO A 94 25.93 -0.07 -14.80
CA PRO A 94 24.88 0.12 -13.81
C PRO A 94 23.79 1.06 -14.35
N LEU A 95 22.53 0.66 -14.21
CA LEU A 95 21.36 1.53 -14.30
C LEU A 95 21.51 2.83 -13.47
N GLU A 96 22.37 2.79 -12.44
CA GLU A 96 22.77 3.94 -11.60
C GLU A 96 23.27 5.16 -12.39
N ASN A 97 23.90 4.95 -13.55
CA ASN A 97 24.37 6.05 -14.41
C ASN A 97 23.23 6.82 -15.10
N LEU A 98 22.10 6.17 -15.33
CA LEU A 98 20.94 6.74 -16.03
C LEU A 98 19.94 7.36 -15.06
N ILE A 99 19.70 6.72 -13.90
CA ILE A 99 18.73 7.22 -12.88
C ILE A 99 19.10 8.60 -12.32
N SER A 100 20.39 8.96 -12.34
CA SER A 100 20.84 10.29 -11.92
C SER A 100 20.61 11.38 -12.96
N LYS A 101 20.32 11.01 -14.22
CA LYS A 101 20.25 11.94 -15.36
C LYS A 101 18.86 12.04 -15.99
N THR A 102 18.02 11.02 -15.82
CA THR A 102 16.67 10.97 -16.41
C THR A 102 15.78 10.04 -15.59
N THR A 103 14.47 10.15 -15.83
CA THR A 103 13.42 9.30 -15.26
C THR A 103 12.70 8.52 -16.36
N ASN A 104 11.62 7.83 -16.00
CA ASN A 104 10.81 6.94 -16.82
C ASN A 104 11.60 5.75 -17.40
N LEU A 105 12.46 5.17 -16.56
CA LEU A 105 13.29 4.02 -16.92
C LEU A 105 12.66 2.72 -16.43
N ILE A 106 12.44 1.77 -17.36
CA ILE A 106 11.89 0.45 -17.10
C ILE A 106 12.95 -0.60 -17.42
N GLN A 107 13.44 -1.33 -16.43
CA GLN A 107 14.48 -2.34 -16.64
C GLN A 107 13.87 -3.69 -17.05
N LEU A 108 14.25 -4.23 -18.22
CA LEU A 108 13.87 -5.58 -18.63
C LEU A 108 14.60 -6.62 -17.76
N VAL A 109 13.87 -7.56 -17.17
CA VAL A 109 14.39 -8.60 -16.26
C VAL A 109 13.86 -9.98 -16.64
N HIS A 110 14.71 -10.99 -16.49
CA HIS A 110 14.45 -12.38 -16.92
C HIS A 110 14.51 -13.40 -15.78
N SER A 111 14.91 -12.99 -14.57
CA SER A 111 15.08 -13.91 -13.44
C SER A 111 14.69 -13.29 -12.11
N GLN A 112 14.44 -14.14 -11.10
CA GLN A 112 14.14 -13.69 -9.75
C GLN A 112 15.30 -12.88 -9.13
N ASP A 113 16.55 -13.22 -9.47
CA ASP A 113 17.73 -12.54 -8.92
C ASP A 113 17.97 -11.18 -9.58
N GLU A 114 17.72 -11.06 -10.89
CA GLU A 114 17.67 -9.77 -11.57
C GLU A 114 16.57 -8.87 -11.00
N VAL A 115 15.40 -9.42 -10.69
CA VAL A 115 14.32 -8.67 -10.03
C VAL A 115 14.79 -8.13 -8.67
N LYS A 116 15.40 -8.95 -7.80
CA LYS A 116 15.89 -8.48 -6.49
C LYS A 116 16.93 -7.36 -6.64
N THR A 117 17.84 -7.52 -7.60
CA THR A 117 18.87 -6.52 -7.91
C THR A 117 18.23 -5.21 -8.42
N SER A 118 17.24 -5.34 -9.29
CA SER A 118 16.49 -4.21 -9.84
C SER A 118 15.68 -3.49 -8.77
N LEU A 119 14.97 -4.21 -7.90
CA LEU A 119 14.21 -3.63 -6.77
C LEU A 119 15.12 -2.77 -5.86
N THR A 120 16.34 -3.23 -5.57
CA THR A 120 17.32 -2.46 -4.80
C THR A 120 17.74 -1.17 -5.55
N THR A 121 17.79 -1.22 -6.88
CA THR A 121 18.09 -0.04 -7.72
C THR A 121 16.86 0.88 -7.88
N LEU A 122 15.64 0.34 -7.83
CA LEU A 122 14.39 1.11 -7.80
C LEU A 122 14.34 1.99 -6.55
N GLU A 123 14.80 1.51 -5.39
CA GLU A 123 14.93 2.35 -4.18
C GLU A 123 15.84 3.58 -4.42
N ARG A 124 16.82 3.47 -5.33
CA ARG A 124 17.78 4.53 -5.67
C ARG A 124 17.33 5.47 -6.79
N GLY A 125 16.21 5.17 -7.48
CA GLY A 125 15.62 6.11 -8.43
C GLY A 125 15.06 5.52 -9.73
N ALA A 126 15.27 4.24 -10.04
CA ALA A 126 14.66 3.65 -11.23
C ALA A 126 13.11 3.59 -11.10
N ASP A 127 12.38 3.66 -12.21
CA ASP A 127 10.93 3.86 -12.20
C ASP A 127 10.13 2.56 -12.29
N GLY A 128 10.69 1.50 -12.87
CA GLY A 128 10.01 0.21 -12.95
C GLY A 128 10.84 -0.93 -13.53
N ILE A 129 10.20 -2.09 -13.62
CA ILE A 129 10.73 -3.30 -14.27
C ILE A 129 9.73 -3.85 -15.28
N LEU A 130 10.25 -4.52 -16.30
CA LEU A 130 9.51 -5.32 -17.27
C LEU A 130 9.94 -6.77 -17.11
N LEU A 131 9.06 -7.63 -16.59
CA LEU A 131 9.37 -9.04 -16.36
C LEU A 131 9.08 -9.86 -17.62
N GLU A 132 10.06 -10.61 -18.10
CA GLU A 132 9.93 -11.55 -19.22
C GLU A 132 10.29 -12.98 -18.78
N ILE A 133 9.28 -13.73 -18.31
CA ILE A 133 9.43 -15.10 -17.78
C ILE A 133 8.23 -15.96 -18.20
N GLU A 134 8.47 -17.21 -18.62
CA GLU A 134 7.42 -18.19 -18.97
C GLU A 134 7.13 -19.23 -17.87
N ASP A 135 7.69 -19.09 -16.65
CA ASP A 135 7.42 -19.97 -15.50
C ASP A 135 6.48 -19.33 -14.46
N LYS A 136 5.30 -19.94 -14.26
CA LYS A 136 4.27 -19.47 -13.30
C LYS A 136 4.77 -19.35 -11.87
N ASN A 137 5.56 -20.31 -11.40
CA ASN A 137 6.02 -20.33 -10.02
C ASN A 137 6.94 -19.14 -9.75
N THR A 138 7.81 -18.83 -10.71
CA THR A 138 8.69 -17.65 -10.65
C THR A 138 7.89 -16.36 -10.74
N ILE A 139 6.88 -16.27 -11.60
CA ILE A 139 5.98 -15.10 -11.68
C ILE A 139 5.29 -14.81 -10.34
N LYS A 140 4.80 -15.85 -9.66
CA LYS A 140 4.19 -15.70 -8.31
C LYS A 140 5.20 -15.20 -7.28
N LYS A 141 6.39 -15.81 -7.22
CA LYS A 141 7.46 -15.39 -6.31
C LYS A 141 7.91 -13.95 -6.57
N VAL A 142 7.98 -13.53 -7.83
CA VAL A 142 8.33 -12.15 -8.20
C VAL A 142 7.23 -11.18 -7.77
N GLY A 143 5.95 -11.50 -7.99
CA GLY A 143 4.83 -10.70 -7.48
C GLY A 143 4.93 -10.48 -5.97
N GLU A 144 5.19 -11.53 -5.19
CA GLU A 144 5.39 -11.40 -3.75
C GLU A 144 6.58 -10.51 -3.36
N LEU A 145 7.68 -10.56 -4.11
CA LEU A 145 8.85 -9.71 -3.88
C LEU A 145 8.53 -8.24 -4.16
N ILE A 146 7.81 -7.97 -5.26
CA ILE A 146 7.35 -6.63 -5.63
C ILE A 146 6.47 -6.07 -4.51
N THR A 147 5.44 -6.78 -4.09
CA THR A 147 4.55 -6.33 -3.00
C THR A 147 5.33 -6.06 -1.72
N LYS A 148 6.24 -6.97 -1.32
CA LYS A 148 7.06 -6.77 -0.12
C LYS A 148 7.97 -5.56 -0.20
N SER A 149 8.55 -5.27 -1.37
CA SER A 149 9.44 -4.12 -1.57
C SER A 149 8.72 -2.78 -1.46
N GLN A 150 7.40 -2.76 -1.66
CA GLN A 150 6.59 -1.56 -1.54
C GLN A 150 6.11 -1.31 -0.11
N ASN A 151 6.13 -2.34 0.74
CA ASN A 151 5.58 -2.24 2.08
C ASN A 151 6.49 -1.40 2.99
N GLU A 152 5.89 -0.42 3.64
CA GLU A 152 6.53 0.37 4.69
C GLU A 152 6.77 -0.49 5.94
N LYS A 153 7.77 -0.12 6.75
CA LYS A 153 7.91 -0.65 8.10
C LYS A 153 7.74 0.46 9.12
N LEU A 154 6.71 0.36 9.94
CA LEU A 154 6.36 1.39 10.90
C LEU A 154 6.91 1.05 12.28
N LYS A 155 7.34 2.08 13.03
CA LYS A 155 7.71 1.93 14.43
C LYS A 155 6.46 2.10 15.30
N LEU A 156 6.02 1.01 15.91
CA LEU A 156 4.98 1.05 16.93
C LEU A 156 5.60 1.27 18.31
N GLN A 157 4.87 1.94 19.18
CA GLN A 157 5.27 2.29 20.53
C GLN A 157 4.13 2.00 21.51
N GLU A 158 4.49 1.79 22.76
CA GLU A 158 3.51 1.55 23.83
C GLU A 158 2.91 2.89 24.28
N ALA A 159 1.59 2.95 24.32
CA ALA A 159 0.83 4.02 24.92
C ALA A 159 0.07 3.50 26.13
N GLU A 160 0.13 4.25 27.23
CA GLU A 160 -0.54 3.94 28.48
C GLU A 160 -1.93 4.58 28.49
N ILE A 161 -2.97 3.79 28.78
CA ILE A 161 -4.32 4.30 28.96
C ILE A 161 -4.38 5.14 30.23
N ILE A 162 -4.90 6.36 30.09
CA ILE A 162 -5.13 7.30 31.20
C ILE A 162 -6.59 7.24 31.65
N GLU A 163 -7.52 7.31 30.70
CA GLU A 163 -8.95 7.30 31.02
C GLU A 163 -9.77 6.68 29.90
N THR A 164 -10.92 6.11 30.28
CA THR A 164 -12.00 5.79 29.37
C THR A 164 -13.31 6.36 29.89
N ALA A 165 -14.12 6.94 29.02
CA ALA A 165 -15.38 7.57 29.41
C ALA A 165 -16.47 7.30 28.36
N SER A 166 -17.67 6.91 28.80
CA SER A 166 -18.84 6.83 27.91
C SER A 166 -19.35 8.24 27.61
N ILE A 167 -19.51 8.59 26.33
CA ILE A 167 -19.78 9.98 25.90
C ILE A 167 -21.09 10.15 25.12
N GLY A 168 -21.97 9.14 25.16
CA GLY A 168 -23.30 9.20 24.53
C GLY A 168 -23.34 8.66 23.10
N MET A 169 -24.33 9.08 22.31
CA MET A 169 -24.54 8.59 20.94
C MET A 169 -23.73 9.40 19.93
N GLY A 170 -23.11 8.73 18.96
CA GLY A 170 -22.37 9.38 17.87
C GLY A 170 -22.31 8.50 16.62
N ASP A 171 -21.92 9.11 15.50
CA ASP A 171 -21.69 8.42 14.24
C ASP A 171 -20.31 7.76 14.23
N ARG A 172 -20.30 6.43 14.08
CA ARG A 172 -19.07 5.63 13.95
C ARG A 172 -18.86 5.20 12.51
N VAL A 173 -17.61 4.92 12.16
CA VAL A 173 -17.21 4.37 10.87
C VAL A 173 -16.65 2.96 11.04
N ILE A 174 -17.09 2.07 10.16
CA ILE A 174 -16.59 0.71 9.99
C ILE A 174 -15.97 0.62 8.60
N ILE A 175 -14.77 0.05 8.51
CA ILE A 175 -14.06 -0.15 7.26
C ILE A 175 -14.05 -1.66 6.98
N ASP A 176 -14.68 -2.05 5.87
CA ASP A 176 -14.62 -3.41 5.34
C ASP A 176 -13.64 -3.40 4.16
N THR A 177 -12.58 -4.20 4.23
CA THR A 177 -11.63 -4.39 3.15
C THR A 177 -12.09 -5.49 2.19
N ALA A 178 -11.51 -5.52 1.00
CA ALA A 178 -11.61 -6.63 0.06
C ALA A 178 -10.58 -7.74 0.34
N THR A 179 -10.00 -7.75 1.56
CA THR A 179 -8.92 -8.64 1.98
C THR A 179 -9.28 -9.29 3.31
N ILE A 180 -8.96 -10.57 3.50
CA ILE A 180 -9.09 -11.21 4.81
C ILE A 180 -7.86 -10.85 5.65
N LEU A 181 -8.04 -10.07 6.73
CA LEU A 181 -6.96 -9.67 7.62
C LEU A 181 -6.59 -10.82 8.56
N LYS A 182 -5.30 -11.03 8.75
CA LYS A 182 -4.75 -11.99 9.71
C LYS A 182 -4.96 -11.53 11.16
N PRO A 183 -4.93 -12.46 12.11
CA PRO A 183 -4.23 -12.38 13.37
C PRO A 183 -3.60 -11.05 13.82
N GLY A 184 -4.34 -10.05 14.31
CA GLY A 184 -3.73 -8.81 14.81
C GLY A 184 -3.27 -7.79 13.78
N GLN A 185 -3.57 -8.02 12.50
CA GLN A 185 -3.59 -6.92 11.53
C GLN A 185 -4.75 -5.97 11.86
N GLY A 186 -4.50 -4.68 11.66
CA GLY A 186 -5.43 -3.62 11.99
C GLY A 186 -5.21 -2.39 11.13
N LEU A 187 -5.82 -1.29 11.55
CA LEU A 187 -5.62 0.04 10.97
C LEU A 187 -5.14 0.99 12.05
N LEU A 188 -4.29 1.95 11.67
CA LEU A 188 -3.87 3.03 12.55
C LEU A 188 -4.90 4.15 12.49
N ILE A 189 -5.60 4.37 13.60
CA ILE A 189 -6.68 5.36 13.74
C ILE A 189 -6.46 6.22 14.97
N GLY A 190 -6.71 7.53 14.88
CA GLY A 190 -6.60 8.45 16.01
C GLY A 190 -7.44 9.70 15.81
N ASP A 191 -7.84 10.38 16.88
CA ASP A 191 -8.49 11.69 16.76
C ASP A 191 -7.50 12.78 16.30
N SER A 192 -6.19 12.52 16.46
CA SER A 192 -5.10 13.32 15.88
C SER A 192 -4.40 12.57 14.76
N SER A 193 -3.98 13.30 13.73
CA SER A 193 -3.13 12.77 12.67
C SER A 193 -1.70 12.47 13.11
N SER A 194 -1.28 12.97 14.28
CA SER A 194 0.10 12.85 14.77
C SER A 194 0.37 11.56 15.55
N ILE A 195 -0.65 11.01 16.24
CA ILE A 195 -0.54 9.78 17.01
C ILE A 195 -1.82 8.97 16.83
N MET A 196 -1.67 7.73 16.38
CA MET A 196 -2.79 6.84 16.05
C MET A 196 -2.64 5.50 16.74
N PHE A 197 -3.74 4.98 17.30
CA PHE A 197 -3.80 3.65 17.89
C PHE A 197 -3.85 2.58 16.81
N LEU A 198 -3.26 1.42 17.08
CA LEU A 198 -3.48 0.23 16.26
C LEU A 198 -4.82 -0.41 16.67
N VAL A 199 -5.84 -0.22 15.84
CA VAL A 199 -7.18 -0.78 16.02
C VAL A 199 -7.24 -2.19 15.43
N TYR A 200 -7.60 -3.15 16.27
CA TYR A 200 -7.56 -4.58 15.94
C TYR A 200 -8.77 -4.97 15.06
N ASN A 201 -8.60 -5.94 14.15
CA ASN A 201 -9.67 -6.41 13.26
C ASN A 201 -10.74 -7.27 13.96
N GLU A 202 -11.92 -7.40 13.36
CA GLU A 202 -13.05 -8.17 13.90
C GLU A 202 -12.91 -9.68 13.61
N ASN A 203 -11.75 -10.28 13.85
CA ASN A 203 -11.50 -11.71 13.56
C ASN A 203 -11.71 -12.67 14.76
N VAL A 204 -12.08 -12.13 15.93
CA VAL A 204 -12.21 -12.90 17.18
C VAL A 204 -13.62 -13.46 17.29
N ILE A 205 -13.73 -14.78 17.34
CA ILE A 205 -14.99 -15.50 17.59
C ILE A 205 -15.53 -15.09 18.97
N ASN A 206 -16.82 -14.77 19.04
CA ASN A 206 -17.53 -14.62 20.30
C ASN A 206 -18.85 -15.40 20.27
N PRO A 207 -19.51 -15.65 21.42
CA PRO A 207 -20.75 -16.43 21.46
C PRO A 207 -21.96 -15.81 20.75
N TYR A 208 -21.87 -14.54 20.34
CA TYR A 208 -23.01 -13.74 19.89
C TYR A 208 -22.92 -13.35 18.41
N CYS A 209 -21.75 -13.50 17.79
CA CYS A 209 -21.49 -13.06 16.43
C CYS A 209 -20.27 -13.78 15.84
N GLU A 210 -20.43 -14.25 14.61
CA GLU A 210 -19.32 -14.75 13.79
C GLU A 210 -18.30 -13.63 13.50
N PRO A 211 -17.00 -13.96 13.43
CA PRO A 211 -15.97 -13.01 13.09
C PRO A 211 -16.12 -12.53 11.64
N ARG A 212 -15.71 -11.28 11.41
CA ARG A 212 -15.60 -10.65 10.10
C ARG A 212 -14.15 -10.24 9.91
N PRO A 213 -13.26 -11.16 9.51
CA PRO A 213 -11.83 -10.88 9.45
C PRO A 213 -11.44 -9.85 8.38
N PHE A 214 -12.36 -9.41 7.52
CA PHE A 214 -12.18 -8.30 6.59
C PHE A 214 -12.57 -6.92 7.18
N ARG A 215 -13.02 -6.87 8.44
CA ARG A 215 -13.62 -5.67 9.06
C ARG A 215 -12.74 -5.08 10.15
N VAL A 216 -12.66 -3.75 10.18
CA VAL A 216 -12.12 -2.98 11.30
C VAL A 216 -13.16 -1.97 11.76
N ASN A 217 -13.47 -1.98 13.06
CA ASN A 217 -14.36 -1.00 13.67
C ASN A 217 -13.55 0.24 14.07
N ALA A 218 -13.42 1.19 13.15
CA ALA A 218 -12.36 2.20 13.17
C ALA A 218 -12.50 3.25 14.28
N GLY A 219 -13.59 4.02 14.32
CA GLY A 219 -13.73 5.15 15.25
C GLY A 219 -14.90 6.06 14.90
N GLY A 220 -14.93 7.26 15.50
CA GLY A 220 -15.89 8.32 15.16
C GLY A 220 -15.59 8.95 13.79
N VAL A 221 -16.60 9.50 13.13
CA VAL A 221 -16.48 10.09 11.77
C VAL A 221 -15.39 11.16 11.58
N HIS A 222 -14.94 11.79 12.67
CA HIS A 222 -13.89 12.82 12.67
C HIS A 222 -12.47 12.26 12.80
N ALA A 223 -12.30 10.98 13.13
CA ALA A 223 -10.97 10.41 13.34
C ALA A 223 -10.19 10.31 12.02
N TYR A 224 -8.87 10.29 12.13
CA TYR A 224 -7.95 10.10 11.03
C TYR A 224 -7.53 8.64 10.88
N ILE A 225 -7.13 8.27 9.67
CA ILE A 225 -6.47 7.00 9.33
C ILE A 225 -5.12 7.26 8.70
N ARG A 226 -4.13 6.40 8.98
CA ARG A 226 -2.87 6.34 8.23
C ARG A 226 -3.08 5.61 6.90
N MET A 227 -2.86 6.33 5.81
CA MET A 227 -2.88 5.83 4.43
C MET A 227 -1.46 5.50 3.97
N PRO A 228 -1.26 4.68 2.91
CA PRO A 228 0.09 4.42 2.38
C PRO A 228 0.86 5.70 2.00
N GLY A 229 2.20 5.64 2.04
CA GLY A 229 3.07 6.74 1.63
C GLY A 229 3.08 7.93 2.58
N ASN A 230 2.94 7.69 3.89
CA ASN A 230 2.92 8.73 4.93
C ASN A 230 1.75 9.71 4.87
N GLN A 231 0.67 9.35 4.17
CA GLN A 231 -0.54 10.14 4.04
C GLN A 231 -1.54 9.85 5.17
N THR A 232 -2.46 10.78 5.40
CA THR A 232 -3.55 10.62 6.36
C THR A 232 -4.83 11.19 5.78
N MET A 233 -5.97 10.62 6.13
CA MET A 233 -7.29 11.09 5.70
C MET A 233 -8.28 11.02 6.85
N TYR A 234 -9.36 11.80 6.79
CA TYR A 234 -10.49 11.57 7.66
C TYR A 234 -11.18 10.26 7.27
N ILE A 235 -11.56 9.44 8.25
CA ILE A 235 -12.20 8.16 7.97
C ILE A 235 -13.59 8.30 7.31
N SER A 236 -14.22 9.46 7.45
CA SER A 236 -15.48 9.81 6.77
C SER A 236 -15.32 10.11 5.28
N GLU A 237 -14.11 10.40 4.80
CA GLU A 237 -13.82 10.69 3.40
C GLU A 237 -13.49 9.43 2.58
N LEU A 238 -13.30 8.30 3.27
CA LEU A 238 -12.97 7.02 2.65
C LEU A 238 -14.10 6.51 1.76
N LYS A 239 -13.74 5.88 0.65
CA LYS A 239 -14.65 5.33 -0.35
C LYS A 239 -14.22 3.92 -0.76
N SER A 240 -15.17 3.17 -1.30
CA SER A 240 -14.89 1.88 -1.93
C SER A 240 -13.89 2.05 -3.09
N GLY A 241 -12.97 1.10 -3.23
CA GLY A 241 -11.90 1.11 -4.23
C GLY A 241 -10.65 1.89 -3.83
N MET A 242 -10.66 2.63 -2.72
CA MET A 242 -9.45 3.27 -2.19
C MET A 242 -8.52 2.24 -1.54
N ILE A 243 -7.22 2.54 -1.49
CA ILE A 243 -6.23 1.72 -0.79
C ILE A 243 -6.07 2.20 0.66
N THR A 244 -6.00 1.27 1.61
CA THR A 244 -5.66 1.51 3.01
C THR A 244 -4.38 0.76 3.39
N LEU A 245 -3.77 1.12 4.51
CA LEU A 245 -2.57 0.47 5.03
C LEU A 245 -2.91 -0.42 6.22
N LEU A 246 -2.83 -1.73 6.02
CA LEU A 246 -2.90 -2.71 7.11
C LEU A 246 -1.58 -2.68 7.88
N VAL A 247 -1.65 -2.78 9.20
CA VAL A 247 -0.48 -2.79 10.08
C VAL A 247 -0.59 -3.95 11.07
N ASP A 248 0.47 -4.73 11.22
CA ASP A 248 0.56 -5.78 12.25
C ASP A 248 1.26 -5.26 13.53
N PRO A 249 1.24 -6.00 14.65
CA PRO A 249 1.82 -5.56 15.91
C PRO A 249 3.35 -5.39 15.87
N ARG A 250 4.02 -5.93 14.84
CA ARG A 250 5.46 -5.80 14.62
C ARG A 250 5.79 -4.62 13.71
N GLY A 251 4.77 -3.88 13.26
CA GLY A 251 4.90 -2.74 12.36
C GLY A 251 5.12 -3.11 10.90
N ASN A 252 4.93 -4.37 10.51
CA ASN A 252 4.91 -4.73 9.09
C ASN A 252 3.61 -4.22 8.49
N THR A 253 3.70 -3.68 7.27
CA THR A 253 2.54 -3.14 6.58
C THR A 253 2.17 -3.94 5.33
N GLU A 254 0.93 -3.79 4.90
CA GLU A 254 0.40 -4.38 3.67
C GLU A 254 -0.71 -3.47 3.14
N GLU A 255 -0.68 -3.14 1.86
CA GLU A 255 -1.77 -2.39 1.23
C GLU A 255 -3.02 -3.28 1.06
N ALA A 256 -4.20 -2.73 1.30
CA ALA A 256 -5.47 -3.42 1.08
C ALA A 256 -6.51 -2.49 0.44
N ILE A 257 -7.38 -3.06 -0.39
CA ILE A 257 -8.47 -2.31 -1.00
C ILE A 257 -9.62 -2.19 0.00
N ILE A 258 -10.19 -0.99 0.15
CA ILE A 258 -11.43 -0.75 0.87
C ILE A 258 -12.59 -1.24 0.00
N GLY A 259 -13.31 -2.27 0.47
CA GLY A 259 -14.51 -2.76 -0.20
C GLY A 259 -15.73 -1.92 0.12
N ARG A 260 -15.92 -1.55 1.40
CA ARG A 260 -17.07 -0.76 1.86
C ARG A 260 -16.72 0.07 3.10
N VAL A 261 -17.27 1.27 3.18
CA VAL A 261 -17.27 2.11 4.38
C VAL A 261 -18.70 2.22 4.88
N LYS A 262 -18.94 1.93 6.16
CA LYS A 262 -20.29 1.98 6.77
C LYS A 262 -20.29 2.97 7.92
N ILE A 263 -21.24 3.91 7.89
CA ILE A 263 -21.47 4.90 8.94
C ILE A 263 -22.79 4.61 9.64
N GLU A 264 -22.80 4.57 10.97
CA GLU A 264 -24.01 4.34 11.77
C GLU A 264 -23.93 4.99 13.16
N LYS A 265 -25.07 5.34 13.75
CA LYS A 265 -25.14 5.86 15.12
C LYS A 265 -25.05 4.74 16.16
N ARG A 266 -24.16 4.88 17.14
CA ARG A 266 -23.99 3.95 18.27
C ARG A 266 -23.59 4.70 19.55
N PRO A 267 -23.72 4.06 20.73
CA PRO A 267 -23.08 4.54 21.94
C PRO A 267 -21.55 4.59 21.74
N MET A 268 -20.92 5.66 22.19
CA MET A 268 -19.50 5.95 21.99
C MET A 268 -18.75 6.04 23.33
N MET A 269 -17.46 5.78 23.26
CA MET A 269 -16.51 5.85 24.36
C MET A 269 -15.30 6.67 23.91
N LEU A 270 -14.91 7.64 24.74
CA LEU A 270 -13.63 8.32 24.66
C LEU A 270 -12.56 7.43 25.28
N ILE A 271 -11.45 7.23 24.57
CA ILE A 271 -10.24 6.59 25.08
C ILE A 271 -9.15 7.65 25.09
N ARG A 272 -8.57 7.95 26.26
CA ARG A 272 -7.41 8.84 26.39
C ARG A 272 -6.19 8.02 26.77
N ALA A 273 -5.10 8.22 26.05
CA ALA A 273 -3.83 7.58 26.30
C ALA A 273 -2.69 8.59 26.29
N ARG A 274 -1.56 8.16 26.84
CA ARG A 274 -0.32 8.93 26.92
C ARG A 274 0.84 8.12 26.41
N MET A 275 1.73 8.77 25.67
CA MET A 275 3.01 8.23 25.25
C MET A 275 4.07 9.29 25.44
N ALA A 276 5.04 9.01 26.32
CA ALA A 276 5.92 10.03 26.88
C ALA A 276 5.10 11.22 27.43
N ASP A 277 5.36 12.44 26.97
CA ASP A 277 4.67 13.66 27.41
C ASP A 277 3.48 14.05 26.51
N LYS A 278 3.09 13.19 25.56
CA LYS A 278 2.00 13.47 24.61
C LYS A 278 0.76 12.69 24.99
N GLU A 279 -0.33 13.41 25.24
CA GLU A 279 -1.67 12.84 25.35
C GLU A 279 -2.39 12.87 24.02
N PHE A 280 -3.20 11.86 23.77
CA PHE A 280 -4.00 11.74 22.55
C PHE A 280 -5.23 10.88 22.83
N THR A 281 -6.23 11.03 21.96
CA THR A 281 -7.52 10.37 22.15
C THR A 281 -7.96 9.59 20.92
N LEU A 282 -8.88 8.66 21.15
CA LEU A 282 -9.67 8.05 20.10
C LEU A 282 -11.10 7.83 20.60
N VAL A 283 -12.06 8.36 19.86
CA VAL A 283 -13.48 8.08 20.10
C VAL A 283 -13.92 6.85 19.30
N MET A 284 -14.40 5.81 19.99
CA MET A 284 -14.86 4.55 19.37
C MET A 284 -16.24 4.15 19.85
N GLN A 285 -16.90 3.18 19.20
CA GLN A 285 -18.13 2.61 19.74
C GLN A 285 -17.86 1.96 21.10
N ASN A 286 -18.71 2.23 22.09
CA ASN A 286 -18.73 1.51 23.36
C ASN A 286 -19.35 0.11 23.18
N ALA A 287 -18.52 -0.89 22.84
CA ALA A 287 -18.92 -2.30 22.74
C ALA A 287 -17.72 -3.25 22.91
N GLU A 288 -18.00 -4.48 23.34
CA GLU A 288 -17.00 -5.51 23.64
C GLU A 288 -16.26 -6.05 22.41
N THR A 289 -16.88 -5.92 21.23
CA THR A 289 -16.30 -6.32 19.93
C THR A 289 -15.25 -5.33 19.42
N ILE A 290 -15.18 -4.13 20.01
CA ILE A 290 -14.23 -3.08 19.65
C ILE A 290 -12.95 -3.30 20.44
N ARG A 291 -11.82 -3.28 19.74
CA ARG A 291 -10.55 -3.78 20.28
C ARG A 291 -9.38 -2.92 19.83
N LEU A 292 -8.44 -2.71 20.75
CA LEU A 292 -7.11 -2.18 20.48
C LEU A 292 -6.08 -3.30 20.59
N THR A 293 -4.90 -3.08 20.02
CA THR A 293 -3.81 -4.06 20.05
C THR A 293 -2.87 -3.80 21.23
N LYS A 294 -2.58 -4.84 22.03
CA LYS A 294 -1.58 -4.81 23.10
C LYS A 294 -0.16 -4.93 22.54
N PRO A 295 0.89 -4.56 23.30
CA PRO A 295 2.28 -4.79 22.91
C PRO A 295 2.65 -6.25 22.63
N SER A 296 1.94 -7.21 23.25
CA SER A 296 2.09 -8.64 22.96
C SER A 296 1.57 -9.05 21.58
N GLY A 297 0.83 -8.18 20.88
CA GLY A 297 0.11 -8.47 19.64
C GLY A 297 -1.28 -9.09 19.85
N GLU A 298 -1.65 -9.39 21.10
CA GLU A 298 -3.03 -9.75 21.43
C GLU A 298 -3.95 -8.54 21.43
N PHE A 299 -5.26 -8.77 21.41
CA PHE A 299 -6.25 -7.71 21.52
C PHE A 299 -6.59 -7.40 22.99
N ILE A 300 -7.06 -6.18 23.23
CA ILE A 300 -7.83 -5.81 24.42
C ILE A 300 -9.14 -5.17 23.98
N SER A 301 -10.24 -5.63 24.57
CA SER A 301 -11.55 -5.02 24.34
C SER A 301 -11.59 -3.64 25.01
N ILE A 302 -12.12 -2.63 24.33
CA ILE A 302 -12.10 -1.26 24.88
C ILE A 302 -12.90 -1.13 26.18
N VAL A 303 -13.96 -1.94 26.35
CA VAL A 303 -14.79 -1.93 27.57
C VAL A 303 -14.09 -2.56 28.78
N LYS A 304 -12.94 -3.22 28.55
CA LYS A 304 -12.10 -3.79 29.60
C LYS A 304 -10.87 -2.93 29.91
N LEU A 305 -10.63 -1.86 29.14
CA LEU A 305 -9.51 -0.96 29.35
C LEU A 305 -9.60 -0.26 30.69
N LYS A 306 -8.46 -0.15 31.37
CA LYS A 306 -8.29 0.54 32.65
C LYS A 306 -7.04 1.42 32.61
N HIS A 307 -6.98 2.37 33.53
CA HIS A 307 -5.77 3.18 33.74
C HIS A 307 -4.54 2.26 33.90
N GLY A 308 -3.46 2.57 33.18
CA GLY A 308 -2.21 1.81 33.21
C GLY A 308 -2.13 0.66 32.20
N ASP A 309 -3.24 0.28 31.54
CA ASP A 309 -3.18 -0.68 30.43
C ASP A 309 -2.33 -0.13 29.29
N LYS A 310 -1.60 -1.01 28.61
CA LYS A 310 -0.74 -0.63 27.48
C LYS A 310 -1.30 -1.12 26.16
N VAL A 311 -1.29 -0.24 25.16
CA VAL A 311 -1.71 -0.51 23.78
C VAL A 311 -0.67 0.00 22.80
N LEU A 312 -0.70 -0.50 21.55
CA LEU A 312 0.19 -0.05 20.50
C LEU A 312 -0.36 1.17 19.79
N ALA A 313 0.52 2.14 19.57
CA ALA A 313 0.27 3.33 18.78
C ALA A 313 1.44 3.61 17.84
N ASN A 314 1.19 4.36 16.78
CA ASN A 314 2.21 4.89 15.89
C ASN A 314 2.25 6.41 15.99
N VAL A 315 3.46 6.96 16.08
CA VAL A 315 3.70 8.40 15.97
C VAL A 315 4.04 8.70 14.51
N GLN A 316 3.33 9.62 13.89
CA GLN A 316 3.71 10.17 12.60
C GLN A 316 4.82 11.19 12.82
N GLU A 317 5.97 10.99 12.16
CA GLU A 317 7.13 11.88 12.28
C GLU A 317 6.84 13.30 11.76
N THR A 318 5.84 13.45 10.89
CA THR A 318 5.31 14.74 10.43
C THR A 318 4.03 15.12 11.18
N ALA A 319 4.20 15.53 12.45
CA ALA A 319 3.19 16.31 13.18
C ALA A 319 3.15 17.76 12.63
N MET A 320 2.76 17.89 11.37
CA MET A 320 2.70 19.15 10.65
C MET A 320 1.30 19.26 10.03
N GLY A 321 0.67 20.43 10.15
CA GLY A 321 -0.39 20.93 9.27
C GLY A 321 -0.76 20.07 8.07
N ARG A 322 -1.95 19.48 7.98
CA ARG A 322 -2.37 18.78 6.75
C ARG A 322 -3.64 19.40 6.20
N HIS A 323 -3.51 20.09 5.07
CA HIS A 323 -4.63 20.41 4.18
C HIS A 323 -4.64 19.38 3.04
N PHE A 324 -5.75 18.65 2.88
CA PHE A 324 -5.95 17.66 1.80
C PHE A 324 -4.87 16.56 1.71
N GLY A 325 -4.42 16.02 2.85
CA GLY A 325 -3.55 14.84 2.90
C GLY A 325 -2.08 15.07 2.58
N GLN A 326 -1.66 16.31 2.28
CA GLN A 326 -0.25 16.69 2.12
C GLN A 326 0.30 17.35 3.39
N ALA A 327 1.55 17.05 3.75
CA ALA A 327 2.23 17.62 4.90
C ALA A 327 2.67 19.06 4.61
N ILE A 328 2.10 20.03 5.33
CA ILE A 328 2.43 21.46 5.28
C ILE A 328 2.92 21.88 6.66
N LYS A 329 3.95 22.74 6.75
CA LYS A 329 4.36 23.34 8.04
C LYS A 329 3.29 24.34 8.50
N GLU A 330 2.19 23.86 9.08
CA GLU A 330 1.22 24.69 9.79
C GLU A 330 1.08 24.26 11.25
N ILE A 331 0.75 25.23 12.08
CA ILE A 331 0.44 25.04 13.50
C ILE A 331 -1.02 24.57 13.58
N ILE A 332 -1.22 23.29 13.85
CA ILE A 332 -2.55 22.72 14.14
C ILE A 332 -2.73 22.69 15.66
N ILE A 333 -3.90 23.13 16.13
CA ILE A 333 -4.36 22.96 17.50
C ILE A 333 -5.60 22.06 17.47
N GLU A 334 -5.45 20.80 17.87
CA GLU A 334 -6.53 19.83 18.12
C GLU A 334 -6.78 19.82 19.65
N LYS A 335 -8.06 19.73 20.09
CA LYS A 335 -8.45 19.82 21.51
C LYS A 335 -9.35 18.67 21.94
#